data_AF-A0AA43C694-F1
#
_entry.id   AF-A0AA43C694-F1
#
_cell.length_a   1.000
_cell.length_b   1.000
_cell.length_c   1.000
_cell.angle_alpha   90.00
_cell.angle_beta   90.00
_cell.angle_gamma   90.00
#
_symmetry.space_group_name_H-M   'P 1'
#
loop_
_entity.id
_entity.type
_entity.pdbx_description
1 polymer ?
#
loop_
_entity_poly.entity_id
_entity_poly.type
_entity_poly.pdbx_seq_one_letter_code
_entity_poly.pdbx_strand_id
1 'polypeptide(L)'
;MSSRASGVDSESIDRLGAELSAAGLEGMLVLAPSSRDGDLAPFVGDVQLGECFVIATAAGRVALGFLTDMEREEAAATGMDLLSPARLRLAELKGLERVPGRHWSGVLARAFAELEIAPGAWGVAGHPPAGTAVEACSALAADGWRFAAGGEILRRWRRFKPAAWRERMAAPAAGVCAAMRRVAALLAAAAPRAGELELDGEPLRVGRLREAARVELARHGLWEPEGDIFAAGSAAGVPHSRGDSSHVLRPGEPLVVDLFPRGWLFADCTRTFCVGEPSPEFRRAHASVLGALRAAHEGCRPGVAGWALQERACAALEALGYPTARSTPDTRRGYVHGLGHGVGFELHEYPSFREAAGDEGVLAVGDLVTLEPGLYDPDAGWGVRLEDLCYLGAGGLVNLTPLPYAWDPAAWAAAVAPASAAG
;
A
#
# COMPACT_ATOMS: atom_id res chain seq x y z
N MET A 1 27.60 8.85 15.67
CA MET A 1 26.92 9.89 14.86
C MET A 1 25.44 9.58 14.91
N SER A 2 24.68 10.46 15.55
CA SER A 2 23.31 10.22 16.04
C SER A 2 22.33 10.15 14.87
N SER A 3 21.76 8.96 14.62
CA SER A 3 20.59 8.80 13.76
C SER A 3 19.41 9.43 14.49
N ARG A 4 18.91 10.57 14.00
CA ARG A 4 17.65 11.11 14.49
C ARG A 4 16.56 10.09 14.16
N ALA A 5 15.90 9.60 15.20
CA ALA A 5 14.87 8.58 15.12
C ALA A 5 13.51 9.12 14.68
N SER A 6 13.46 10.29 14.00
CA SER A 6 12.23 10.77 13.37
C SER A 6 11.98 9.98 12.08
N GLY A 7 10.72 9.57 11.85
CA GLY A 7 10.34 8.81 10.66
C GLY A 7 10.54 9.56 9.33
N VAL A 8 10.71 10.89 9.42
CA VAL A 8 10.82 11.86 8.32
C VAL A 8 12.08 12.72 8.48
N ASP A 9 12.78 12.96 7.37
CA ASP A 9 13.92 13.90 7.28
C ASP A 9 13.48 15.38 7.28
N SER A 10 14.42 16.29 7.56
CA SER A 10 14.11 17.73 7.64
C SER A 10 13.61 18.32 6.32
N GLU A 11 14.13 17.85 5.19
CA GLU A 11 13.71 18.31 3.85
C GLU A 11 12.24 18.01 3.59
N SER A 12 11.79 16.82 3.98
CA SER A 12 10.39 16.42 3.89
C SER A 12 9.50 17.26 4.81
N ILE A 13 9.95 17.64 6.01
CA ILE A 13 9.22 18.55 6.89
C ILE A 13 9.16 19.98 6.32
N ASP A 14 10.25 20.49 5.77
CA ASP A 14 10.30 21.82 5.13
C ASP A 14 9.32 21.89 3.95
N ARG A 15 9.22 20.81 3.16
CA ARG A 15 8.24 20.70 2.07
C ARG A 15 6.79 20.72 2.57
N LEU A 16 6.49 20.04 3.68
CA LEU A 16 5.16 20.13 4.29
C LEU A 16 4.87 21.57 4.72
N GLY A 17 5.85 22.24 5.34
CA GLY A 17 5.70 23.63 5.76
C GLY A 17 5.44 24.60 4.60
N ALA A 18 6.08 24.37 3.46
CA ALA A 18 5.85 25.13 2.23
C ALA A 18 4.43 24.93 1.67
N GLU A 19 3.92 23.69 1.62
CA GLU A 19 2.55 23.40 1.19
C GLU A 19 1.51 24.04 2.13
N LEU A 20 1.73 23.98 3.44
CA LEU A 20 0.88 24.63 4.43
C LEU A 20 0.86 26.15 4.24
N SER A 21 2.04 26.76 4.06
CA SER A 21 2.17 28.20 3.81
C SER A 21 1.46 28.62 2.53
N ALA A 22 1.58 27.84 1.46
CA ALA A 22 0.91 28.09 0.18
C ALA A 22 -0.62 28.02 0.30
N ALA A 23 -1.13 27.17 1.20
CA ALA A 23 -2.55 27.08 1.53
C ALA A 23 -3.03 28.17 2.52
N GLY A 24 -2.15 29.06 2.97
CA GLY A 24 -2.48 30.07 3.99
C GLY A 24 -2.69 29.49 5.38
N LEU A 25 -2.10 28.32 5.66
CA LEU A 25 -2.17 27.63 6.94
C LEU A 25 -0.87 27.83 7.73
N GLU A 26 -0.99 28.03 9.03
CA GLU A 26 0.12 28.17 9.98
C GLU A 26 0.61 26.81 10.48
N GLY A 27 -0.20 25.77 10.31
CA GLY A 27 0.13 24.40 10.67
C GLY A 27 -0.95 23.41 10.29
N MET A 28 -0.74 22.17 10.68
CA MET A 28 -1.66 21.06 10.50
C MET A 28 -1.71 20.20 11.76
N LEU A 29 -2.92 19.76 12.06
CA LEU A 29 -3.23 18.75 13.04
C LEU A 29 -3.56 17.44 12.30
N VAL A 30 -2.82 16.38 12.60
CA VAL A 30 -3.08 15.03 12.09
C VAL A 30 -3.62 14.19 13.24
N LEU A 31 -4.88 13.79 13.16
CA LEU A 31 -5.57 13.01 14.19
C LEU A 31 -5.77 11.58 13.71
N ALA A 32 -5.38 10.59 14.50
CA ALA A 32 -5.56 9.20 14.12
C ALA A 32 -5.83 8.28 15.32
N PRO A 33 -6.54 7.15 15.10
CA PRO A 33 -6.77 6.16 16.14
C PRO A 33 -5.51 5.37 16.52
N SER A 34 -4.46 5.41 15.69
CA SER A 34 -3.17 4.75 15.97
C SER A 34 -2.03 5.33 15.13
N SER A 35 -0.79 5.05 15.51
CA SER A 35 0.40 5.37 14.71
C SER A 35 0.48 4.65 13.36
N ARG A 36 -0.35 3.63 13.14
CA ARG A 36 -0.41 2.87 11.88
C ARG A 36 -1.30 3.55 10.82
N ASP A 37 -1.98 4.63 11.16
CA ASP A 37 -2.77 5.39 10.18
C ASP A 37 -1.88 5.93 9.05
N GLY A 38 -2.37 5.89 7.81
CA GLY A 38 -1.59 6.29 6.63
C GLY A 38 -1.15 7.75 6.63
N ASP A 39 -1.90 8.62 7.33
CA ASP A 39 -1.60 10.04 7.48
C ASP A 39 -0.58 10.31 8.59
N LEU A 40 -0.55 9.46 9.63
CA LEU A 40 0.30 9.64 10.81
C LEU A 40 1.62 8.85 10.72
N ALA A 41 1.58 7.64 10.18
CA ALA A 41 2.72 6.73 10.01
C ALA A 41 3.98 7.37 9.37
N PRO A 42 3.86 8.30 8.38
CA PRO A 42 5.03 8.98 7.85
C PRO A 42 5.87 9.65 8.95
N PHE A 43 5.22 10.36 9.88
CA PHE A 43 5.89 11.15 10.93
C PHE A 43 6.63 10.30 11.95
N VAL A 44 6.02 9.20 12.36
CA VAL A 44 6.44 8.43 13.55
C VAL A 44 7.23 7.18 13.22
N GLY A 45 7.28 6.76 11.94
CA GLY A 45 8.01 5.57 11.51
C GLY A 45 7.35 4.28 11.98
N ASP A 46 8.13 3.36 12.54
CA ASP A 46 7.70 1.98 12.83
C ASP A 46 7.15 1.78 14.26
N VAL A 47 7.03 2.85 15.05
CA VAL A 47 6.55 2.77 16.44
C VAL A 47 5.06 2.42 16.50
N GLN A 48 4.66 1.75 17.58
CA GLN A 48 3.26 1.35 17.79
C GLN A 48 2.65 2.13 18.94
N LEU A 49 1.78 3.08 18.60
CA LEU A 49 0.99 3.87 19.53
C LEU A 49 -0.48 3.68 19.23
N GLY A 50 -1.30 3.65 20.28
CA GLY A 50 -2.74 3.81 20.20
C GLY A 50 -3.11 5.25 19.82
N GLU A 51 -4.20 5.75 20.39
CA GLU A 51 -4.74 7.07 20.05
C GLU A 51 -3.66 8.16 20.24
N CYS A 52 -3.29 8.82 19.14
CA CYS A 52 -2.20 9.79 19.08
C CYS A 52 -2.47 10.86 18.00
N PHE A 53 -1.70 11.94 18.04
CA PHE A 53 -1.83 13.03 17.10
C PHE A 53 -0.49 13.71 16.82
N VAL A 54 -0.37 14.33 15.64
CA VAL A 54 0.78 15.14 15.27
C VAL A 54 0.36 16.59 15.07
N ILE A 55 1.14 17.51 15.63
CA ILE A 55 1.09 18.94 15.30
C ILE A 55 2.33 19.25 14.47
N ALA A 56 2.12 19.68 13.22
CA ALA A 56 3.19 20.14 12.33
C ALA A 56 2.94 21.60 11.95
N THR A 57 3.90 22.48 12.18
CA THR A 57 3.79 23.92 11.84
C THR A 57 4.37 24.19 10.46
N ALA A 58 3.92 25.27 9.83
CA ALA A 58 4.51 25.78 8.60
C ALA A 58 6.00 26.15 8.75
N ALA A 59 6.43 26.47 9.98
CA ALA A 59 7.81 26.77 10.34
C ALA A 59 8.68 25.53 10.59
N GLY A 60 8.16 24.31 10.36
CA GLY A 60 8.93 23.06 10.46
C GLY A 60 9.02 22.47 11.87
N ARG A 61 8.35 23.04 12.88
CA ARG A 61 8.19 22.39 14.20
C ARG A 61 7.20 21.23 14.08
N VAL A 62 7.57 20.07 14.59
CA VAL A 62 6.71 18.89 14.67
C VAL A 62 6.70 18.32 16.09
N ALA A 63 5.52 18.05 16.63
CA ALA A 63 5.33 17.44 17.93
C ALA A 63 4.34 16.27 17.85
N LEU A 64 4.56 15.25 18.69
CA LEU A 64 3.74 14.04 18.78
C LEU A 64 3.06 14.00 20.15
N GLY A 65 1.73 13.99 20.15
CA GLY A 65 0.93 13.73 21.34
C GLY A 65 0.43 12.29 21.39
N PHE A 66 0.47 11.71 22.58
CA PHE A 66 -0.06 10.37 22.86
C PHE A 66 -0.86 10.41 24.17
N LEU A 67 -1.89 9.58 24.28
CA LEU A 67 -2.91 9.75 25.32
C LEU A 67 -2.74 8.85 26.55
N THR A 68 -1.76 7.93 26.55
CA THR A 68 -1.52 7.01 27.68
C THR A 68 -0.03 6.88 28.04
N ASP A 69 0.30 7.01 29.33
CA ASP A 69 1.68 6.87 29.82
C ASP A 69 2.22 5.43 29.69
N MET A 70 1.35 4.47 29.37
CA MET A 70 1.74 3.10 29.05
C MET A 70 2.61 3.03 27.79
N GLU A 71 2.48 3.99 26.89
CA GLU A 71 3.15 4.02 25.58
C GLU A 71 4.34 4.98 25.53
N ARG A 72 4.77 5.53 26.67
CA ARG A 72 5.82 6.57 26.75
C ARG A 72 7.17 6.16 26.15
N GLU A 73 7.53 4.87 26.25
CA GLU A 73 8.81 4.35 25.74
C GLU A 73 8.76 4.20 24.21
N GLU A 74 7.64 3.72 23.68
CA GLU A 74 7.36 3.69 22.24
C GLU A 74 7.34 5.10 21.64
N ALA A 75 6.69 6.06 22.32
CA ALA A 75 6.67 7.44 21.89
C ALA A 75 8.08 8.05 21.90
N ALA A 76 8.88 7.77 22.95
CA ALA A 76 10.27 8.23 23.05
C ALA A 76 11.17 7.68 21.93
N ALA A 77 10.89 6.48 21.42
CA ALA A 77 11.64 5.89 20.31
C ALA A 77 11.54 6.70 19.00
N THR A 78 10.52 7.56 18.85
CA THR A 78 10.39 8.48 17.69
C THR A 78 11.38 9.64 17.70
N GLY A 79 12.00 9.94 18.85
CA GLY A 79 12.86 11.12 18.99
C GLY A 79 12.19 12.48 18.70
N MET A 80 10.85 12.55 18.63
CA MET A 80 10.08 13.77 18.39
C MET A 80 9.90 14.61 19.67
N ASP A 81 9.45 15.87 19.52
CA ASP A 81 8.96 16.67 20.66
C ASP A 81 7.66 16.04 21.18
N LEU A 82 7.70 15.48 22.40
CA LEU A 82 6.59 14.72 22.93
C LEU A 82 5.65 15.56 23.80
N LEU A 83 4.36 15.48 23.49
CA LEU A 83 3.25 15.97 24.29
C LEU A 83 2.68 14.81 25.10
N SER A 84 3.33 14.46 26.20
CA SER A 84 2.92 13.34 27.06
C SER A 84 1.62 13.64 27.84
N PRO A 85 0.93 12.61 28.33
CA PRO A 85 -0.25 12.78 29.20
C PRO A 85 0.00 13.70 30.40
N ALA A 86 1.17 13.60 31.02
CA ALA A 86 1.58 14.48 32.12
C ALA A 86 1.77 15.94 31.66
N ARG A 87 2.44 16.16 30.51
CA ARG A 87 2.63 17.50 29.93
C ARG A 87 1.30 18.15 29.54
N LEU A 88 0.40 17.36 28.95
CA LEU A 88 -0.97 17.78 28.60
C LEU A 88 -1.93 17.79 29.80
N ARG A 89 -1.46 17.45 31.00
CA ARG A 89 -2.25 17.39 32.24
C ARG A 89 -3.54 16.57 32.12
N LEU A 90 -3.56 15.49 31.33
CA LEU A 90 -4.81 14.80 30.91
C LEU A 90 -5.68 14.31 32.08
N ALA A 91 -5.10 14.09 33.26
CA ALA A 91 -5.84 13.80 34.49
C ALA A 91 -6.93 14.84 34.83
N GLU A 92 -6.74 16.10 34.45
CA GLU A 92 -7.72 17.18 34.63
C GLU A 92 -8.87 17.15 33.61
N LEU A 93 -8.75 16.39 32.51
CA LEU A 93 -9.82 16.18 31.52
C LEU A 93 -10.66 14.93 31.81
N LYS A 94 -10.37 14.25 32.92
CA LYS A 94 -11.07 13.02 33.31
C LYS A 94 -12.57 13.26 33.46
N GLY A 95 -13.37 12.35 32.92
CA GLY A 95 -14.82 12.44 32.83
C GLY A 95 -15.32 12.98 31.49
N LEU A 96 -14.50 13.73 30.74
CA LEU A 96 -14.85 14.21 29.41
C LEU A 96 -14.74 13.14 28.33
N GLU A 97 -14.15 11.98 28.61
CA GLU A 97 -14.04 10.86 27.64
C GLU A 97 -15.42 10.36 27.19
N ARG A 98 -16.47 10.63 27.98
CA ARG A 98 -17.87 10.35 27.63
C ARG A 98 -18.47 11.33 26.62
N VAL A 99 -17.78 12.43 26.33
CA VAL A 99 -18.13 13.46 25.35
C VAL A 99 -16.88 13.70 24.47
N PRO A 100 -16.60 12.80 23.51
CA PRO A 100 -15.31 12.72 22.83
C PRO A 100 -14.83 14.04 22.21
N GLY A 101 -15.72 14.85 21.61
CA GLY A 101 -15.33 16.13 21.03
C GLY A 101 -14.86 17.15 22.06
N ARG A 102 -15.47 17.19 23.25
CA ARG A 102 -15.00 18.04 24.37
C ARG A 102 -13.69 17.54 24.98
N HIS A 103 -13.50 16.23 25.05
CA HIS A 103 -12.22 15.68 25.46
C HIS A 103 -11.12 16.13 24.49
N TRP A 104 -11.32 15.93 23.19
CA TRP A 104 -10.36 16.30 22.16
C TRP A 104 -10.12 17.81 22.05
N SER A 105 -11.14 18.67 22.18
CA SER A 105 -10.89 20.11 22.22
C SER A 105 -10.00 20.51 23.41
N GLY A 106 -10.22 19.90 24.58
CA GLY A 106 -9.38 20.10 25.76
C GLY A 106 -7.93 19.62 25.57
N VAL A 107 -7.76 18.43 24.98
CA VAL A 107 -6.43 17.87 24.63
C VAL A 107 -5.69 18.83 23.70
N LEU A 108 -6.34 19.25 22.61
CA LEU A 108 -5.74 20.10 21.59
C LEU A 108 -5.45 21.51 22.09
N ALA A 109 -6.36 22.13 22.86
CA ALA A 109 -6.12 23.43 23.48
C ALA A 109 -4.86 23.42 24.34
N ARG A 110 -4.65 22.35 25.13
CA ARG A 110 -3.46 22.19 25.95
C ARG A 110 -2.22 21.92 25.12
N ALA A 111 -2.34 21.09 24.07
CA ALA A 111 -1.24 20.85 23.14
C ALA A 111 -0.73 22.16 22.51
N PHE A 112 -1.65 23.00 22.03
CA PHE A 112 -1.28 24.32 21.49
C PHE A 112 -0.65 25.23 22.54
N ALA A 113 -1.18 25.27 23.77
CA ALA A 113 -0.61 26.07 24.85
C ALA A 113 0.80 25.59 25.27
N GLU A 114 1.02 24.28 25.38
CA GLU A 114 2.33 23.67 25.72
C GLU A 114 3.40 23.87 24.62
N LEU A 115 2.96 24.15 23.39
CA LEU A 115 3.84 24.50 22.28
C LEU A 115 3.92 26.01 22.05
N GLU A 116 3.25 26.83 22.87
CA GLU A 116 3.19 28.30 22.76
C GLU A 116 2.64 28.76 21.39
N ILE A 117 1.69 28.01 20.85
CA ILE A 117 1.04 28.30 19.56
C ILE A 117 -0.20 29.18 19.81
N ALA A 118 -0.21 30.35 19.18
CA ALA A 118 -1.36 31.25 19.19
C ALA A 118 -2.48 30.78 18.23
N PRO A 119 -3.74 31.19 18.46
CA PRO A 119 -4.83 30.90 17.53
C PRO A 119 -4.53 31.39 16.11
N GLY A 120 -4.77 30.52 15.13
CA GLY A 120 -4.41 30.75 13.74
C GLY A 120 -5.21 29.89 12.76
N ALA A 121 -4.79 29.84 11.49
CA ALA A 121 -5.37 28.94 10.48
C ALA A 121 -4.65 27.59 10.44
N TRP A 122 -5.39 26.49 10.63
CA TRP A 122 -4.85 25.15 10.77
C TRP A 122 -5.54 24.15 9.84
N GLY A 123 -4.76 23.29 9.19
CA GLY A 123 -5.27 22.13 8.48
C GLY A 123 -5.64 21.02 9.47
N VAL A 124 -6.71 20.27 9.19
CA VAL A 124 -7.05 19.04 9.90
C VAL A 124 -7.02 17.87 8.93
N ALA A 125 -6.25 16.84 9.26
CA ALA A 125 -6.04 15.64 8.47
C ALA A 125 -6.04 14.37 9.35
N GLY A 126 -5.85 13.21 8.74
CA GLY A 126 -6.00 11.90 9.38
C GLY A 126 -7.44 11.38 9.38
N HIS A 127 -7.64 10.26 10.07
CA HIS A 127 -8.91 9.53 10.09
C HIS A 127 -9.54 9.45 11.50
N PRO A 128 -9.76 10.58 12.20
CA PRO A 128 -10.54 10.56 13.44
C PRO A 128 -12.02 10.31 13.14
N PRO A 129 -12.82 9.88 14.14
CA PRO A 129 -14.27 9.91 14.00
C PRO A 129 -14.75 11.33 13.62
N ALA A 130 -15.40 11.47 12.47
CA ALA A 130 -15.70 12.79 11.89
C ALA A 130 -16.50 13.70 12.84
N GLY A 131 -17.49 13.15 13.57
CA GLY A 131 -18.26 13.91 14.55
C GLY A 131 -17.41 14.45 15.70
N THR A 132 -16.45 13.66 16.18
CA THR A 132 -15.50 14.08 17.23
C THR A 132 -14.60 15.22 16.75
N ALA A 133 -14.06 15.10 15.54
CA ALA A 133 -13.22 16.15 14.96
C ALA A 133 -13.99 17.45 14.75
N VAL A 134 -15.22 17.37 14.22
CA VAL A 134 -16.09 18.55 14.00
C VAL A 134 -16.42 19.22 15.32
N GLU A 135 -16.83 18.47 16.35
CA GLU A 135 -17.14 19.03 17.67
C GLU A 135 -15.90 19.67 18.31
N ALA A 136 -14.74 19.00 18.26
CA ALA A 136 -13.50 19.52 18.83
C ALA A 136 -13.04 20.82 18.14
N CYS A 137 -13.04 20.84 16.81
CA CYS A 137 -12.69 22.03 16.03
C CYS A 137 -13.68 23.17 16.26
N SER A 138 -14.98 22.87 16.37
CA SER A 138 -16.01 23.88 16.62
C SER A 138 -15.86 24.51 18.00
N ALA A 139 -15.49 23.73 19.01
CA ALA A 139 -15.22 24.25 20.35
C ALA A 139 -14.02 25.20 20.36
N LEU A 140 -12.91 24.81 19.72
CA LEU A 140 -11.72 25.66 19.60
C LEU A 140 -11.98 26.90 18.74
N ALA A 141 -12.87 26.83 17.73
CA ALA A 141 -13.20 27.99 16.90
C ALA A 141 -13.80 29.16 17.69
N ALA A 142 -14.45 28.89 18.84
CA ALA A 142 -14.93 29.93 19.75
C ALA A 142 -13.79 30.77 20.35
N ASP A 143 -12.57 30.23 20.41
CA ASP A 143 -11.36 30.87 20.94
C ASP A 143 -10.45 31.44 19.82
N GLY A 144 -10.99 31.62 18.61
CA GLY A 144 -10.30 32.27 17.49
C GLY A 144 -9.51 31.33 16.57
N TRP A 145 -9.56 30.02 16.80
CA TRP A 145 -8.95 29.03 15.91
C TRP A 145 -9.75 28.89 14.61
N ARG A 146 -9.07 28.73 13.49
CA ARG A 146 -9.70 28.49 12.18
C ARG A 146 -9.19 27.17 11.63
N PHE A 147 -10.09 26.28 11.26
CA PHE A 147 -9.73 24.97 10.72
C PHE A 147 -10.17 24.84 9.26
N ALA A 148 -9.33 24.21 8.45
CA ALA A 148 -9.61 23.86 7.06
C ALA A 148 -9.25 22.39 6.81
N ALA A 149 -9.73 21.83 5.69
CA ALA A 149 -9.37 20.49 5.29
C ALA A 149 -7.87 20.42 4.94
N GLY A 150 -7.11 19.60 5.66
CA GLY A 150 -5.67 19.36 5.44
C GLY A 150 -5.37 18.07 4.68
N GLY A 151 -6.37 17.20 4.50
CA GLY A 151 -6.18 15.85 3.95
C GLY A 151 -5.54 15.83 2.55
N GLU A 152 -5.89 16.78 1.67
CA GLU A 152 -5.27 16.87 0.34
C GLU A 152 -3.79 17.27 0.41
N ILE A 153 -3.45 18.23 1.27
CA ILE A 153 -2.05 18.65 1.50
C ILE A 153 -1.24 17.47 2.00
N LEU A 154 -1.76 16.75 3.00
CA LEU A 154 -1.05 15.62 3.60
C LEU A 154 -0.92 14.44 2.63
N ARG A 155 -1.95 14.20 1.81
CA ARG A 155 -1.93 13.19 0.74
C ARG A 155 -0.87 13.49 -0.32
N ARG A 156 -0.82 14.71 -0.85
CA ARG A 156 0.22 15.15 -1.80
C ARG A 156 1.61 15.09 -1.18
N TRP A 157 1.72 15.46 0.09
CA TRP A 157 2.98 15.37 0.81
C TRP A 157 3.45 13.91 0.93
N ARG A 158 2.63 13.00 1.48
CA ARG A 158 3.04 11.60 1.67
C ARG A 158 3.26 10.85 0.37
N ARG A 159 2.58 11.23 -0.72
CA ARG A 159 2.72 10.61 -2.05
C ARG A 159 4.18 10.58 -2.50
N PHE A 160 4.88 11.70 -2.40
CA PHE A 160 6.29 11.78 -2.76
C PHE A 160 7.17 10.99 -1.78
N LYS A 161 7.86 9.98 -2.31
CA LYS A 161 8.87 9.22 -1.58
C LYS A 161 10.26 9.67 -2.06
N PRO A 162 11.03 10.42 -1.24
CA PRO A 162 12.36 10.87 -1.64
C PRO A 162 13.31 9.70 -1.89
N ALA A 163 14.36 9.92 -2.68
CA ALA A 163 15.33 8.88 -3.02
C ALA A 163 16.02 8.28 -1.78
N ALA A 164 16.16 9.06 -0.70
CA ALA A 164 16.68 8.60 0.58
C ALA A 164 15.86 7.46 1.21
N TRP A 165 14.58 7.33 0.84
CA TRP A 165 13.71 6.28 1.37
C TRP A 165 13.81 4.97 0.58
N ARG A 166 14.55 4.92 -0.53
CA ARG A 166 14.61 3.74 -1.43
C ARG A 166 14.89 2.43 -0.71
N GLU A 167 15.85 2.41 0.22
CA GLU A 167 16.18 1.19 0.97
C GLU A 167 15.01 0.74 1.86
N ARG A 168 14.35 1.68 2.53
CA ARG A 168 13.17 1.40 3.37
C ARG A 168 11.98 0.93 2.53
N MET A 169 11.79 1.48 1.33
CA MET A 169 10.75 1.03 0.38
C MET A 169 11.05 -0.37 -0.17
N ALA A 170 12.32 -0.68 -0.40
CA ALA A 170 12.74 -1.98 -0.93
C ALA A 170 12.61 -3.13 0.09
N ALA A 171 12.60 -2.83 1.39
CA ALA A 171 12.53 -3.86 2.44
C ALA A 171 11.21 -4.67 2.41
N PRO A 172 10.01 -4.05 2.40
CA PRO A 172 8.76 -4.79 2.19
C PRO A 172 8.72 -5.56 0.86
N ALA A 173 9.23 -4.95 -0.23
CA ALA A 173 9.29 -5.59 -1.54
C ALA A 173 10.17 -6.86 -1.55
N ALA A 174 11.29 -6.84 -0.82
CA ALA A 174 12.16 -8.00 -0.67
C ALA A 174 11.48 -9.16 0.06
N GLY A 175 10.69 -8.87 1.11
CA GLY A 175 9.90 -9.87 1.83
C GLY A 175 8.80 -10.49 0.96
N VAL A 176 8.08 -9.68 0.19
CA VAL A 176 7.11 -10.16 -0.81
C VAL A 176 7.78 -11.05 -1.86
N CYS A 177 8.95 -10.66 -2.36
CA CYS A 177 9.72 -11.48 -3.29
C CYS A 177 10.13 -12.83 -2.69
N ALA A 178 10.53 -12.85 -1.41
CA ALA A 178 10.87 -14.08 -0.71
C ALA A 178 9.64 -14.99 -0.55
N ALA A 179 8.49 -14.44 -0.16
CA ALA A 179 7.23 -15.18 -0.05
C ALA A 179 6.78 -15.75 -1.40
N MET A 180 6.87 -14.97 -2.48
CA MET A 180 6.54 -15.45 -3.83
C MET A 180 7.47 -16.58 -4.29
N ARG A 181 8.78 -16.46 -4.04
CA ARG A 181 9.76 -17.55 -4.29
C ARG A 181 9.41 -18.81 -3.49
N ARG A 182 8.97 -18.64 -2.24
CA ARG A 182 8.56 -19.76 -1.38
C ARG A 182 7.35 -20.48 -1.96
N VAL A 183 6.33 -19.75 -2.40
CA VAL A 183 5.14 -20.31 -3.04
C VAL A 183 5.50 -21.04 -4.34
N ALA A 184 6.28 -20.39 -5.22
CA ALA A 184 6.71 -20.99 -6.48
C ALA A 184 7.52 -22.28 -6.28
N ALA A 185 8.41 -22.31 -5.28
CA ALA A 185 9.20 -23.51 -4.95
C ALA A 185 8.32 -24.68 -4.49
N LEU A 186 7.29 -24.42 -3.67
CA LEU A 186 6.35 -25.45 -3.23
C LEU A 186 5.51 -26.00 -4.39
N LEU A 187 5.06 -25.11 -5.28
CA LEU A 187 4.34 -25.49 -6.49
C LEU A 187 5.22 -26.31 -7.45
N ALA A 188 6.49 -25.92 -7.64
CA ALA A 188 7.43 -26.63 -8.50
C ALA A 188 7.81 -28.02 -7.97
N ALA A 189 7.78 -28.20 -6.64
CA ALA A 189 8.01 -29.49 -6.00
C ALA A 189 6.76 -30.40 -5.98
N ALA A 190 5.58 -29.86 -6.28
CA ALA A 190 4.34 -30.62 -6.26
C ALA A 190 4.24 -31.55 -7.48
N ALA A 191 3.67 -32.74 -7.27
CA ALA A 191 3.51 -33.75 -8.30
C ALA A 191 2.03 -34.10 -8.52
N PRO A 192 1.61 -34.34 -9.77
CA PRO A 192 0.24 -34.79 -10.06
C PRO A 192 0.03 -36.24 -9.58
N ARG A 193 -1.00 -36.47 -8.76
CA ARG A 193 -1.44 -37.80 -8.31
C ARG A 193 -2.96 -37.87 -8.27
N ALA A 194 -3.52 -38.88 -8.93
CA ALA A 194 -4.97 -39.13 -8.95
C ALA A 194 -5.87 -37.93 -9.33
N GLY A 195 -5.36 -37.00 -10.16
CA GLY A 195 -6.10 -35.81 -10.58
C GLY A 195 -5.95 -34.59 -9.68
N GLU A 196 -5.15 -34.69 -8.62
CA GLU A 196 -4.82 -33.63 -7.67
C GLU A 196 -3.30 -33.40 -7.64
N LEU A 197 -2.85 -32.30 -7.06
CA LEU A 197 -1.44 -32.06 -6.75
C LEU A 197 -1.15 -32.55 -5.34
N GLU A 198 -0.03 -33.26 -5.18
CA GLU A 198 0.50 -33.69 -3.89
C GLU A 198 1.87 -33.06 -3.66
N LEU A 199 2.18 -32.78 -2.40
CA LEU A 199 3.51 -32.36 -1.95
C LEU A 199 3.83 -33.10 -0.65
N ASP A 200 4.97 -33.78 -0.61
CA ASP A 200 5.41 -34.61 0.53
C ASP A 200 4.40 -35.71 0.92
N GLY A 201 3.69 -36.27 -0.06
CA GLY A 201 2.72 -37.35 0.14
C GLY A 201 1.34 -36.90 0.61
N GLU A 202 1.08 -35.59 0.70
CA GLU A 202 -0.20 -35.02 1.11
C GLU A 202 -0.81 -34.15 0.00
N PRO A 203 -2.15 -34.09 -0.13
CA PRO A 203 -2.81 -33.18 -1.07
C PRO A 203 -2.40 -31.72 -0.84
N LEU A 204 -1.94 -31.05 -1.91
CA LEU A 204 -1.51 -29.66 -1.86
C LEU A 204 -2.72 -28.74 -1.87
N ARG A 205 -3.12 -28.29 -0.69
CA ARG A 205 -4.17 -27.30 -0.50
C ARG A 205 -3.64 -25.88 -0.68
N VAL A 206 -4.50 -24.99 -1.17
CA VAL A 206 -4.25 -23.53 -1.21
C VAL A 206 -3.80 -23.00 0.15
N GLY A 207 -4.40 -23.48 1.24
CA GLY A 207 -4.05 -23.07 2.60
C GLY A 207 -2.57 -23.31 2.97
N ARG A 208 -1.96 -24.40 2.46
CA ARG A 208 -0.55 -24.72 2.73
C ARG A 208 0.40 -23.72 2.06
N LEU A 209 0.04 -23.23 0.87
CA LEU A 209 0.80 -22.20 0.16
C LEU A 209 0.65 -20.84 0.86
N ARG A 210 -0.58 -20.49 1.26
CA ARG A 210 -0.87 -19.27 2.01
C ARG A 210 -0.12 -19.22 3.33
N GLU A 211 -0.13 -20.31 4.10
CA GLU A 211 0.63 -20.42 5.35
C GLU A 211 2.13 -20.23 5.10
N ALA A 212 2.68 -20.89 4.09
CA ALA A 212 4.10 -20.77 3.77
C ALA A 212 4.49 -19.34 3.37
N ALA A 213 3.63 -18.63 2.62
CA ALA A 213 3.84 -17.23 2.30
C ALA A 213 3.82 -16.36 3.55
N ARG A 214 2.82 -16.53 4.42
CA ARG A 214 2.69 -15.78 5.70
C ARG A 214 3.86 -15.97 6.63
N VAL A 215 4.34 -17.21 6.78
CA VAL A 215 5.54 -17.51 7.57
C VAL A 215 6.75 -16.78 6.99
N GLU A 216 6.89 -16.76 5.67
CA GLU A 216 7.99 -16.05 5.03
C GLU A 216 7.86 -14.53 5.22
N LEU A 217 6.69 -13.94 4.99
CA LEU A 217 6.44 -12.52 5.26
C LEU A 217 6.77 -12.11 6.69
N ALA A 218 6.36 -12.92 7.68
CA ALA A 218 6.63 -12.67 9.09
C ALA A 218 8.14 -12.69 9.42
N ARG A 219 8.95 -13.51 8.72
CA ARG A 219 10.42 -13.50 8.88
C ARG A 219 11.06 -12.18 8.43
N HIS A 220 10.40 -11.44 7.56
CA HIS A 220 10.80 -10.11 7.11
C HIS A 220 10.13 -8.98 7.90
N GLY A 221 9.43 -9.30 9.00
CA GLY A 221 8.74 -8.31 9.84
C GLY A 221 7.49 -7.72 9.18
N LEU A 222 6.94 -8.40 8.16
CA LEU A 222 5.77 -7.94 7.41
C LEU A 222 4.49 -8.64 7.92
N TRP A 223 3.37 -7.94 7.79
CA TRP A 223 2.05 -8.44 8.16
C TRP A 223 1.00 -8.03 7.12
N GLU A 224 -0.16 -8.68 7.11
CA GLU A 224 -1.18 -8.51 6.06
C GLU A 224 -2.44 -7.82 6.63
N PRO A 225 -2.47 -6.48 6.76
CA PRO A 225 -3.63 -5.75 7.31
C PRO A 225 -4.92 -5.97 6.53
N GLU A 226 -4.80 -6.08 5.21
CA GLU A 226 -5.95 -6.14 4.30
C GLU A 226 -6.19 -7.57 3.77
N GLY A 227 -5.37 -8.54 4.19
CA GLY A 227 -5.40 -9.94 3.75
C GLY A 227 -4.45 -10.22 2.60
N ASP A 228 -4.81 -11.21 1.77
CA ASP A 228 -4.04 -11.72 0.65
C ASP A 228 -4.98 -12.53 -0.29
N ILE A 229 -4.55 -12.79 -1.53
CA ILE A 229 -5.33 -13.60 -2.49
C ILE A 229 -4.54 -14.84 -2.91
N PHE A 230 -5.18 -16.00 -2.74
CA PHE A 230 -4.77 -17.26 -3.36
C PHE A 230 -6.01 -17.87 -4.00
N ALA A 231 -6.26 -17.56 -5.26
CA ALA A 231 -7.48 -17.93 -5.96
C ALA A 231 -7.17 -18.96 -7.05
N ALA A 232 -7.70 -20.18 -6.87
CA ALA A 232 -7.51 -21.31 -7.79
C ALA A 232 -8.70 -21.48 -8.75
N GLY A 233 -8.45 -21.89 -9.98
CA GLY A 233 -9.48 -22.25 -10.96
C GLY A 233 -10.51 -21.15 -11.19
N SER A 234 -11.79 -21.45 -11.04
CA SER A 234 -12.87 -20.46 -11.22
C SER A 234 -12.79 -19.28 -10.26
N ALA A 235 -12.23 -19.46 -9.06
CA ALA A 235 -12.00 -18.36 -8.14
C ALA A 235 -10.99 -17.36 -8.73
N ALA A 236 -10.00 -17.82 -9.51
CA ALA A 236 -9.03 -16.97 -10.17
C ALA A 236 -9.69 -16.00 -11.17
N GLY A 237 -10.83 -16.40 -11.77
CA GLY A 237 -11.62 -15.57 -12.69
C GLY A 237 -12.41 -14.44 -12.03
N VAL A 238 -12.29 -14.26 -10.71
CA VAL A 238 -12.91 -13.15 -9.97
C VAL A 238 -11.79 -12.33 -9.32
N PRO A 239 -11.53 -11.08 -9.76
CA PRO A 239 -10.33 -10.32 -9.38
C PRO A 239 -10.06 -10.21 -7.87
N HIS A 240 -11.12 -10.06 -7.07
CA HIS A 240 -11.06 -9.90 -5.61
C HIS A 240 -11.42 -11.17 -4.83
N SER A 241 -11.47 -12.34 -5.48
CA SER A 241 -11.69 -13.58 -4.76
C SER A 241 -10.50 -13.86 -3.86
N ARG A 242 -10.73 -14.03 -2.56
CA ARG A 242 -9.67 -14.48 -1.65
C ARG A 242 -9.33 -15.96 -1.84
N GLY A 243 -10.14 -16.71 -2.59
CA GLY A 243 -10.04 -18.16 -2.75
C GLY A 243 -10.45 -18.96 -1.50
N ASP A 244 -10.37 -20.28 -1.61
CA ASP A 244 -10.71 -21.22 -0.54
C ASP A 244 -9.45 -21.95 -0.07
N SER A 245 -9.08 -21.78 1.20
CA SER A 245 -7.90 -22.43 1.77
C SER A 245 -8.01 -23.95 1.86
N SER A 246 -9.23 -24.49 1.84
CA SER A 246 -9.48 -25.93 1.83
C SER A 246 -9.34 -26.56 0.45
N HIS A 247 -9.35 -25.77 -0.63
CA HIS A 247 -9.26 -26.24 -2.02
C HIS A 247 -7.96 -26.99 -2.27
N VAL A 248 -8.07 -28.21 -2.78
CA VAL A 248 -6.94 -29.02 -3.25
C VAL A 248 -6.66 -28.68 -4.70
N LEU A 249 -5.44 -28.24 -4.99
CA LEU A 249 -5.05 -27.84 -6.34
C LEU A 249 -5.03 -29.03 -7.29
N ARG A 250 -5.38 -28.78 -8.56
CA ARG A 250 -5.35 -29.79 -9.62
C ARG A 250 -4.34 -29.43 -10.72
N PRO A 251 -3.78 -30.41 -11.42
CA PRO A 251 -2.95 -30.14 -12.60
C PRO A 251 -3.75 -29.38 -13.68
N GLY A 252 -3.13 -28.39 -14.32
CA GLY A 252 -3.75 -27.54 -15.34
C GLY A 252 -4.63 -26.42 -14.77
N GLU A 253 -4.80 -26.35 -13.44
CA GLU A 253 -5.59 -25.32 -12.76
C GLU A 253 -4.73 -24.07 -12.48
N PRO A 254 -5.17 -22.88 -12.93
CA PRO A 254 -4.51 -21.62 -12.57
C PRO A 254 -4.65 -21.27 -11.09
N LEU A 255 -3.63 -20.62 -10.54
CA LEU A 255 -3.61 -20.04 -9.20
C LEU A 255 -3.09 -18.60 -9.29
N VAL A 256 -3.96 -17.63 -9.04
CA VAL A 256 -3.55 -16.22 -8.82
C VAL A 256 -3.09 -16.09 -7.38
N VAL A 257 -1.86 -15.61 -7.19
CA VAL A 257 -1.24 -15.32 -5.89
C VAL A 257 -0.93 -13.84 -5.84
N ASP A 258 -1.63 -13.12 -4.97
CA ASP A 258 -1.48 -11.68 -4.76
C ASP A 258 -1.14 -11.41 -3.30
N LEU A 259 -0.03 -10.73 -3.07
CA LEU A 259 0.54 -10.46 -1.76
C LEU A 259 0.75 -8.96 -1.58
N PHE A 260 -0.06 -8.36 -0.71
CA PHE A 260 0.01 -6.93 -0.37
C PHE A 260 0.31 -6.65 1.11
N PRO A 261 1.42 -7.16 1.66
CA PRO A 261 1.75 -6.98 3.06
C PRO A 261 2.27 -5.58 3.34
N ARG A 262 2.27 -5.24 4.63
CA ARG A 262 2.76 -3.97 5.16
C ARG A 262 3.95 -4.19 6.09
N GLY A 263 4.99 -3.41 5.86
CA GLY A 263 6.05 -3.12 6.83
C GLY A 263 5.97 -1.64 7.21
N TRP A 264 7.04 -0.90 6.92
CA TRP A 264 6.98 0.56 6.98
C TRP A 264 6.03 1.16 5.91
N LEU A 265 6.11 0.63 4.69
CA LEU A 265 5.14 0.83 3.62
C LEU A 265 4.51 -0.51 3.23
N PHE A 266 3.41 -0.44 2.50
CA PHE A 266 2.88 -1.55 1.72
C PHE A 266 3.85 -1.92 0.58
N ALA A 267 3.96 -3.21 0.33
CA ALA A 267 4.39 -3.73 -0.96
C ALA A 267 3.21 -4.47 -1.58
N ASP A 268 3.18 -4.59 -2.91
CA ASP A 268 2.07 -5.20 -3.64
C ASP A 268 2.61 -5.92 -4.88
N CYS A 269 2.21 -7.19 -5.06
CA CYS A 269 2.77 -8.03 -6.12
C CYS A 269 1.93 -9.29 -6.35
N THR A 270 1.43 -9.38 -7.57
CA THR A 270 0.73 -10.55 -8.08
C THR A 270 1.58 -11.39 -9.05
N ARG A 271 1.52 -12.73 -8.91
CA ARG A 271 1.89 -13.70 -9.95
C ARG A 271 0.77 -14.72 -10.15
N THR A 272 0.69 -15.27 -11.35
CA THR A 272 -0.24 -16.35 -11.67
C THR A 272 0.54 -17.60 -12.04
N PHE A 273 0.25 -18.72 -11.39
CA PHE A 273 0.92 -20.00 -11.61
C PHE A 273 -0.05 -21.06 -12.16
N CYS A 274 0.48 -22.08 -12.84
CA CYS A 274 -0.25 -23.29 -13.18
C CYS A 274 0.73 -24.48 -13.21
N VAL A 275 0.45 -25.52 -12.42
CA VAL A 275 1.25 -26.75 -12.42
C VAL A 275 0.65 -27.72 -13.44
N GLY A 276 1.46 -28.24 -14.36
CA GLY A 276 0.98 -29.10 -15.45
C GLY A 276 0.56 -28.30 -16.68
N GLU A 277 -0.32 -28.87 -17.51
CA GLU A 277 -0.69 -28.30 -18.81
C GLU A 277 -1.95 -27.43 -18.68
N PRO A 278 -1.84 -26.08 -18.75
CA PRO A 278 -3.01 -25.21 -18.73
C PRO A 278 -3.78 -25.22 -20.05
N SER A 279 -5.02 -24.69 -20.03
CA SER A 279 -5.79 -24.49 -21.25
C SER A 279 -5.07 -23.56 -22.26
N PRO A 280 -5.28 -23.76 -23.57
CA PRO A 280 -4.79 -22.83 -24.59
C PRO A 280 -5.24 -21.38 -24.36
N GLU A 281 -6.46 -21.19 -23.86
CA GLU A 281 -7.05 -19.89 -23.51
C GLU A 281 -6.24 -19.20 -22.41
N PHE A 282 -5.91 -19.91 -21.33
CA PHE A 282 -5.09 -19.38 -20.24
C PHE A 282 -3.70 -18.96 -20.75
N ARG A 283 -3.04 -19.79 -21.57
CA ARG A 283 -1.71 -19.43 -22.11
C ARG A 283 -1.74 -18.17 -22.95
N ARG A 284 -2.76 -18.03 -23.81
CA ARG A 284 -2.95 -16.82 -24.62
C ARG A 284 -3.22 -15.60 -23.73
N ALA A 285 -4.07 -15.75 -22.72
CA ALA A 285 -4.37 -14.68 -21.77
C ALA A 285 -3.11 -14.25 -21.01
N HIS A 286 -2.33 -15.21 -20.51
CA HIS A 286 -1.08 -14.93 -19.81
C HIS A 286 -0.06 -14.19 -20.67
N ALA A 287 0.14 -14.64 -21.91
CA ALA A 287 1.03 -13.93 -22.85
C ALA A 287 0.54 -12.50 -23.14
N SER A 288 -0.78 -12.31 -23.22
CA SER A 288 -1.40 -10.99 -23.45
C SER A 288 -1.23 -10.06 -22.25
N VAL A 289 -1.46 -10.55 -21.04
CA VAL A 289 -1.21 -9.80 -19.79
C VAL A 289 0.25 -9.41 -19.65
N LEU A 290 1.18 -10.34 -19.93
CA LEU A 290 2.62 -10.04 -19.92
C LEU A 290 3.00 -8.97 -20.95
N GLY A 291 2.39 -9.01 -22.14
CA GLY A 291 2.56 -7.96 -23.15
C GLY A 291 2.07 -6.59 -22.66
N ALA A 292 0.89 -6.54 -22.04
CA ALA A 292 0.34 -5.33 -21.45
C ALA A 292 1.21 -4.77 -20.31
N LEU A 293 1.73 -5.66 -19.44
CA LEU A 293 2.62 -5.27 -18.34
C LEU A 293 3.92 -4.65 -18.87
N ARG A 294 4.55 -5.26 -19.87
CA ARG A 294 5.77 -4.73 -20.50
C ARG A 294 5.53 -3.37 -21.15
N ALA A 295 4.42 -3.21 -21.86
CA ALA A 295 4.05 -1.91 -22.43
C ALA A 295 3.78 -0.85 -21.35
N ALA A 296 3.22 -1.25 -20.20
CA ALA A 296 3.03 -0.36 -19.06
C ALA A 296 4.38 0.08 -18.45
N HIS A 297 5.32 -0.84 -18.25
CA HIS A 297 6.69 -0.53 -17.82
C HIS A 297 7.39 0.46 -18.75
N GLU A 298 7.29 0.25 -20.07
CA GLU A 298 7.89 1.15 -21.07
C GLU A 298 7.26 2.54 -21.09
N GLY A 299 5.95 2.63 -20.84
CA GLY A 299 5.20 3.88 -20.84
C GLY A 299 5.26 4.67 -19.52
N CYS A 300 5.55 4.00 -18.40
CA CYS A 300 5.48 4.57 -17.06
C CYS A 300 6.69 5.47 -16.77
N ARG A 301 6.47 6.78 -16.86
CA ARG A 301 7.50 7.82 -16.63
C ARG A 301 6.87 9.11 -16.11
N PRO A 302 7.66 9.98 -15.44
CA PRO A 302 7.17 11.28 -14.97
C PRO A 302 6.52 12.10 -16.10
N GLY A 303 5.43 12.79 -15.77
CA GLY A 303 4.62 13.59 -16.69
C GLY A 303 3.62 12.81 -17.54
N VAL A 304 3.61 11.46 -17.46
CA VAL A 304 2.58 10.65 -18.11
C VAL A 304 1.38 10.52 -17.19
N ALA A 305 0.19 10.72 -17.74
CA ALA A 305 -1.06 10.45 -17.05
C ALA A 305 -1.28 8.93 -16.86
N GLY A 306 -1.60 8.49 -15.64
CA GLY A 306 -1.88 7.07 -15.36
C GLY A 306 -3.02 6.51 -16.23
N TRP A 307 -4.06 7.31 -16.50
CA TRP A 307 -5.17 6.89 -17.38
C TRP A 307 -4.75 6.75 -18.85
N ALA A 308 -3.72 7.46 -19.30
CA ALA A 308 -3.18 7.24 -20.65
C ALA A 308 -2.50 5.86 -20.76
N LEU A 309 -1.93 5.34 -19.67
CA LEU A 309 -1.41 3.97 -19.61
C LEU A 309 -2.56 2.96 -19.57
N GLN A 310 -3.60 3.21 -18.75
CA GLN A 310 -4.83 2.42 -18.73
C GLN A 310 -5.42 2.26 -20.13
N GLU A 311 -5.58 3.35 -20.87
CA GLU A 311 -6.14 3.34 -22.22
C GLU A 311 -5.31 2.54 -23.22
N ARG A 312 -3.97 2.58 -23.08
CA ARG A 312 -3.05 1.77 -23.90
C ARG A 312 -3.20 0.29 -23.59
N ALA A 313 -3.29 -0.08 -22.32
CA ALA A 313 -3.53 -1.46 -21.90
C ALA A 313 -4.88 -1.96 -22.43
N CYS A 314 -5.95 -1.18 -22.26
CA CYS A 314 -7.26 -1.50 -22.83
C CYS A 314 -7.18 -1.68 -24.36
N ALA A 315 -6.55 -0.76 -25.09
CA ALA A 315 -6.44 -0.85 -26.55
C ALA A 315 -5.68 -2.11 -27.01
N ALA A 316 -4.58 -2.44 -26.34
CA ALA A 316 -3.79 -3.62 -26.66
C ALA A 316 -4.60 -4.92 -26.42
N LEU A 317 -5.34 -5.01 -25.31
CA LEU A 317 -6.13 -6.18 -24.96
C LEU A 317 -7.39 -6.32 -25.86
N GLU A 318 -8.03 -5.20 -26.21
CA GLU A 318 -9.15 -5.18 -27.17
C GLU A 318 -8.74 -5.66 -28.55
N ALA A 319 -7.56 -5.24 -29.02
CA ALA A 319 -7.01 -5.70 -30.31
C ALA A 319 -6.76 -7.23 -30.34
N LEU A 320 -6.61 -7.85 -29.17
CA LEU A 320 -6.48 -9.31 -29.01
C LEU A 320 -7.84 -10.00 -28.76
N GLY A 321 -8.94 -9.26 -28.80
CA GLY A 321 -10.31 -9.78 -28.65
C GLY A 321 -10.80 -9.90 -27.21
N TYR A 322 -10.10 -9.31 -26.24
CA TYR A 322 -10.58 -9.25 -24.86
C TYR A 322 -11.49 -8.02 -24.64
N PRO A 323 -12.73 -8.20 -24.16
CA PRO A 323 -13.56 -7.06 -23.77
C PRO A 323 -12.91 -6.33 -22.58
N THR A 324 -13.11 -5.02 -22.51
CA THR A 324 -12.62 -4.19 -21.41
C THR A 324 -13.75 -3.33 -20.89
N ALA A 325 -13.59 -2.74 -19.70
CA ALA A 325 -14.54 -1.75 -19.20
C ALA A 325 -14.74 -0.55 -20.15
N ARG A 326 -13.77 -0.28 -21.05
CA ARG A 326 -13.86 0.77 -22.07
C ARG A 326 -14.69 0.35 -23.27
N SER A 327 -14.43 -0.83 -23.84
CA SER A 327 -15.12 -1.31 -25.04
C SER A 327 -16.47 -1.97 -24.74
N THR A 328 -16.63 -2.51 -23.53
CA THR A 328 -17.85 -3.17 -23.07
C THR A 328 -18.07 -2.82 -21.59
N PRO A 329 -18.74 -1.69 -21.31
CA PRO A 329 -19.11 -1.32 -19.95
C PRO A 329 -19.82 -2.47 -19.21
N ASP A 330 -19.58 -2.59 -17.91
CA ASP A 330 -20.12 -3.65 -17.04
C ASP A 330 -19.71 -5.09 -17.38
N THR A 331 -18.76 -5.31 -18.31
CA THR A 331 -18.22 -6.64 -18.56
C THR A 331 -17.60 -7.22 -17.29
N ARG A 332 -17.89 -8.50 -17.04
CA ARG A 332 -17.27 -9.31 -15.96
C ARG A 332 -16.20 -10.26 -16.47
N ARG A 333 -15.91 -10.17 -17.78
CA ARG A 333 -14.95 -10.98 -18.51
C ARG A 333 -13.94 -10.07 -19.21
N GLY A 334 -12.73 -10.54 -19.43
CA GLY A 334 -11.64 -9.78 -20.04
C GLY A 334 -10.96 -8.90 -19.00
N TYR A 335 -10.75 -7.62 -19.33
CA TYR A 335 -10.04 -6.68 -18.45
C TYR A 335 -11.00 -5.73 -17.74
N VAL A 336 -11.15 -5.92 -16.43
CA VAL A 336 -12.27 -5.38 -15.64
C VAL A 336 -11.84 -4.45 -14.50
N HIS A 337 -10.55 -4.12 -14.40
CA HIS A 337 -10.01 -3.27 -13.33
C HIS A 337 -8.99 -2.25 -13.87
N GLY A 338 -8.45 -1.43 -12.96
CA GLY A 338 -7.39 -0.47 -13.28
C GLY A 338 -6.04 -1.15 -13.55
N LEU A 339 -5.14 -0.43 -14.19
CA LEU A 339 -3.78 -0.87 -14.53
C LEU A 339 -2.83 -0.69 -13.35
N GLY A 340 -3.19 0.15 -12.39
CA GLY A 340 -2.41 0.36 -11.20
C GLY A 340 -2.88 1.55 -10.40
N HIS A 341 -2.17 1.79 -9.31
CA HIS A 341 -2.40 2.88 -8.37
C HIS A 341 -1.09 3.24 -7.67
N GLY A 342 -1.07 4.38 -6.97
CA GLY A 342 -0.04 4.67 -6.00
C GLY A 342 -0.15 3.71 -4.82
N VAL A 343 0.97 3.47 -4.15
CA VAL A 343 1.03 2.64 -2.95
C VAL A 343 2.08 3.21 -2.01
N GLY A 344 1.85 3.11 -0.70
CA GLY A 344 2.75 3.70 0.28
C GLY A 344 2.37 3.34 1.71
N PHE A 345 1.98 4.35 2.49
CA PHE A 345 1.50 4.14 3.86
C PHE A 345 0.09 3.57 3.89
N GLU A 346 -0.64 3.74 2.78
CA GLU A 346 -1.88 3.04 2.45
C GLU A 346 -1.66 2.10 1.26
N LEU A 347 -2.46 1.04 1.16
CA LEU A 347 -2.41 0.11 0.03
C LEU A 347 -2.72 0.84 -1.29
N HIS A 348 -3.73 1.71 -1.25
CA HIS A 348 -4.15 2.52 -2.40
C HIS A 348 -3.91 4.00 -2.13
N GLU A 349 -2.85 4.56 -2.69
CA GLU A 349 -2.51 5.99 -2.70
C GLU A 349 -2.65 6.59 -4.11
N TYR A 350 -2.51 7.92 -4.22
CA TYR A 350 -2.27 8.56 -5.51
C TYR A 350 -0.82 8.34 -5.96
N PRO A 351 -0.54 8.30 -7.27
CA PRO A 351 -1.43 8.61 -8.39
C PRO A 351 -2.47 7.54 -8.69
N SER A 352 -3.68 7.96 -9.06
CA SER A 352 -4.71 7.06 -9.57
C SER A 352 -4.66 7.00 -11.09
N PHE A 353 -4.78 5.80 -11.66
CA PHE A 353 -4.75 5.59 -13.12
C PHE A 353 -6.13 5.80 -13.76
N ARG A 354 -7.10 6.35 -13.01
CA ARG A 354 -8.43 6.70 -13.51
C ARG A 354 -8.44 8.15 -13.98
N GLU A 355 -9.12 8.43 -15.10
CA GLU A 355 -9.22 9.79 -15.67
C GLU A 355 -9.81 10.80 -14.68
N ALA A 356 -10.74 10.37 -13.82
CA ALA A 356 -11.34 11.20 -12.77
C ALA A 356 -10.34 11.78 -11.75
N ALA A 357 -9.09 11.28 -11.72
CA ALA A 357 -8.04 11.80 -10.85
C ALA A 357 -7.46 13.14 -11.32
N GLY A 358 -7.66 13.54 -12.58
CA GLY A 358 -7.10 14.77 -13.14
C GLY A 358 -5.59 14.88 -12.92
N ASP A 359 -5.11 16.04 -12.48
CA ASP A 359 -3.68 16.29 -12.26
C ASP A 359 -3.06 15.36 -11.19
N GLU A 360 -3.83 14.89 -10.21
CA GLU A 360 -3.34 13.92 -9.21
C GLU A 360 -3.09 12.54 -9.82
N GLY A 361 -3.60 12.25 -11.02
CA GLY A 361 -3.30 11.04 -11.79
C GLY A 361 -2.05 11.13 -12.67
N VAL A 362 -1.40 12.30 -12.76
CA VAL A 362 -0.16 12.47 -13.53
C VAL A 362 1.02 11.97 -12.71
N LEU A 363 1.78 11.03 -13.26
CA LEU A 363 2.93 10.41 -12.62
C LEU A 363 4.06 11.42 -12.39
N ALA A 364 4.73 11.35 -11.24
CA ALA A 364 5.79 12.25 -10.83
C ALA A 364 6.99 11.47 -10.27
N VAL A 365 8.16 12.13 -10.24
CA VAL A 365 9.32 11.60 -9.54
C VAL A 365 9.00 11.45 -8.05
N GLY A 366 9.34 10.31 -7.47
CA GLY A 366 9.04 9.97 -6.08
C GLY A 366 7.77 9.15 -5.92
N ASP A 367 6.98 8.94 -6.97
CA ASP A 367 5.83 8.03 -6.91
C ASP A 367 6.28 6.58 -6.74
N LEU A 368 5.57 5.85 -5.90
CA LEU A 368 5.62 4.40 -5.78
C LEU A 368 4.26 3.88 -6.28
N VAL A 369 4.26 3.05 -7.31
CA VAL A 369 3.05 2.62 -8.02
C VAL A 369 3.05 1.13 -8.29
N THR A 370 1.86 0.55 -8.40
CA THR A 370 1.65 -0.78 -8.98
C THR A 370 1.45 -0.68 -10.49
N LEU A 371 1.86 -1.73 -11.21
CA LEU A 371 1.50 -1.97 -12.61
C LEU A 371 0.95 -3.38 -12.70
N GLU A 372 -0.37 -3.54 -12.78
CA GLU A 372 -1.12 -4.76 -12.52
C GLU A 372 -2.18 -5.08 -13.61
N PRO A 373 -1.82 -5.28 -14.89
CA PRO A 373 -2.81 -5.76 -15.85
C PRO A 373 -3.33 -7.15 -15.48
N GLY A 374 -4.59 -7.42 -15.82
CA GLY A 374 -5.20 -8.74 -15.61
C GLY A 374 -6.29 -9.09 -16.63
N LEU A 375 -6.51 -10.38 -16.84
CA LEU A 375 -7.59 -10.93 -17.66
C LEU A 375 -8.32 -12.02 -16.91
N TYR A 376 -9.65 -11.99 -16.95
CA TYR A 376 -10.49 -12.88 -16.17
C TYR A 376 -11.60 -13.48 -17.02
N ASP A 377 -11.88 -14.76 -16.78
CA ASP A 377 -13.01 -15.45 -17.39
C ASP A 377 -13.59 -16.44 -16.35
N PRO A 378 -14.54 -15.98 -15.51
CA PRO A 378 -15.10 -16.81 -14.45
C PRO A 378 -15.84 -18.03 -14.99
N ASP A 379 -16.48 -17.90 -16.16
CA ASP A 379 -17.23 -18.99 -16.80
C ASP A 379 -16.29 -20.06 -17.40
N ALA A 380 -15.14 -19.63 -17.92
CA ALA A 380 -14.10 -20.55 -18.39
C ALA A 380 -13.16 -21.06 -17.28
N GLY A 381 -13.35 -20.60 -16.04
CA GLY A 381 -12.64 -21.12 -14.88
C GLY A 381 -11.18 -20.67 -14.75
N TRP A 382 -10.83 -19.47 -15.23
CA TRP A 382 -9.46 -18.96 -15.13
C TRP A 382 -9.38 -17.44 -14.94
N GLY A 383 -8.26 -17.00 -14.39
CA GLY A 383 -7.82 -15.61 -14.38
C GLY A 383 -6.30 -15.54 -14.44
N VAL A 384 -5.79 -14.42 -14.93
CA VAL A 384 -4.38 -14.09 -14.94
C VAL A 384 -4.21 -12.65 -14.49
N ARG A 385 -3.36 -12.43 -13.49
CA ARG A 385 -2.86 -11.12 -13.11
C ARG A 385 -1.36 -11.21 -12.89
N LEU A 386 -0.65 -10.20 -13.38
CA LEU A 386 0.78 -10.01 -13.18
C LEU A 386 0.98 -8.58 -12.73
N GLU A 387 1.76 -8.39 -11.69
CA GLU A 387 1.92 -7.08 -11.09
C GLU A 387 3.31 -6.85 -10.56
N ASP A 388 3.80 -5.62 -10.73
CA ASP A 388 5.05 -5.18 -10.14
C ASP A 388 4.88 -3.90 -9.34
N LEU A 389 5.58 -3.84 -8.20
CA LEU A 389 5.77 -2.63 -7.41
C LEU A 389 6.93 -1.82 -8.01
N CYS A 390 6.65 -0.60 -8.45
CA CYS A 390 7.61 0.22 -9.17
C CYS A 390 7.79 1.60 -8.53
N TYR A 391 9.05 2.02 -8.37
CA TYR A 391 9.41 3.37 -7.92
C TYR A 391 9.84 4.24 -9.10
N LEU A 392 9.23 5.41 -9.26
CA LEU A 392 9.60 6.40 -10.28
C LEU A 392 10.71 7.30 -9.75
N GLY A 393 11.95 6.92 -10.00
CA GLY A 393 13.11 7.74 -9.69
C GLY A 393 13.40 8.80 -10.75
N ALA A 394 14.29 9.74 -10.44
CA ALA A 394 14.80 10.72 -11.42
C ALA A 394 15.48 10.06 -12.63
N GLY A 395 16.04 8.86 -12.45
CA GLY A 395 16.66 8.05 -13.53
C GLY A 395 15.69 7.13 -14.28
N GLY A 396 14.39 7.18 -13.99
CA GLY A 396 13.37 6.32 -14.59
C GLY A 396 12.74 5.33 -13.61
N LEU A 397 11.94 4.42 -14.17
CA LEU A 397 11.19 3.40 -13.43
C LEU A 397 12.14 2.34 -12.87
N VAL A 398 11.97 2.00 -11.59
CA VAL A 398 12.71 0.92 -10.92
C VAL A 398 11.70 -0.10 -10.41
N ASN A 399 11.73 -1.31 -10.96
CA ASN A 399 10.94 -2.43 -10.44
C ASN A 399 11.57 -2.94 -9.12
N LEU A 400 10.82 -2.84 -8.01
CA LEU A 400 11.23 -3.31 -6.69
C LEU A 400 10.91 -4.79 -6.45
N THR A 401 10.08 -5.39 -7.31
CA THR A 401 9.71 -6.81 -7.31
C THR A 401 10.17 -7.52 -8.60
N PRO A 402 11.48 -7.59 -8.90
CA PRO A 402 12.00 -8.16 -10.15
C PRO A 402 11.92 -9.70 -10.15
N LEU A 403 10.71 -10.23 -10.15
CA LEU A 403 10.40 -11.66 -10.17
C LEU A 403 10.08 -12.11 -11.60
N PRO A 404 10.40 -13.35 -11.99
CA PRO A 404 10.01 -13.88 -13.28
C PRO A 404 8.50 -13.85 -13.51
N TYR A 405 8.12 -13.90 -14.77
CA TYR A 405 6.72 -13.89 -15.20
C TYR A 405 6.25 -15.24 -15.74
N ALA A 406 7.06 -16.31 -15.66
CA ALA A 406 6.62 -17.62 -16.16
C ALA A 406 5.46 -18.15 -15.30
N TRP A 407 4.38 -18.63 -15.94
CA TRP A 407 3.26 -19.27 -15.22
C TRP A 407 3.62 -20.68 -14.74
N ASP A 408 4.54 -21.37 -15.42
CA ASP A 408 5.02 -22.68 -15.00
C ASP A 408 6.00 -22.50 -13.84
N PRO A 409 5.70 -23.02 -12.63
CA PRO A 409 6.59 -22.90 -11.47
C PRO A 409 8.00 -23.47 -11.69
N ALA A 410 8.16 -24.50 -12.53
CA ALA A 410 9.48 -25.06 -12.83
C ALA A 410 10.31 -24.09 -13.69
N ALA A 411 9.72 -23.54 -14.75
CA ALA A 411 10.36 -22.51 -15.57
C ALA A 411 10.61 -21.23 -14.77
N TRP A 412 9.69 -20.88 -13.88
CA TRP A 412 9.84 -19.74 -12.97
C TRP A 412 11.04 -19.94 -12.04
N ALA A 413 11.14 -21.09 -11.37
CA ALA A 413 12.25 -21.40 -10.47
C ALA A 413 13.60 -21.42 -11.19
N ALA A 414 13.65 -21.96 -12.42
CA ALA A 414 14.86 -21.96 -13.25
C ALA A 414 15.33 -20.54 -13.58
N ALA A 415 14.43 -19.57 -13.73
CA ALA A 415 14.77 -18.16 -13.99
C ALA A 415 15.27 -17.40 -12.74
N VAL A 416 15.06 -17.93 -11.53
CA VAL A 416 15.53 -17.32 -10.26
C VAL A 416 16.78 -18.00 -9.72
N ALA A 417 17.11 -19.21 -10.19
CA ALA A 417 18.34 -19.88 -9.80
C ALA A 417 19.53 -18.94 -10.10
N PRO A 418 20.44 -18.72 -9.15
CA PRO A 418 21.67 -17.99 -9.46
C PRO A 418 22.31 -18.68 -10.66
N ALA A 419 22.70 -17.91 -11.68
CA ALA A 419 23.52 -18.44 -12.76
C ALA A 419 24.68 -19.16 -12.10
N SER A 420 24.66 -20.50 -12.11
CA SER A 420 25.71 -21.28 -11.52
C SER A 420 27.01 -20.79 -12.13
N ALA A 421 28.03 -20.63 -11.29
CA ALA A 421 29.40 -20.41 -11.70
C ALA A 421 29.74 -21.38 -12.84
N ALA A 422 29.64 -20.87 -14.07
CA ALA A 422 29.90 -21.57 -15.30
C ALA A 422 31.04 -20.82 -15.96
N GLY A 423 32.25 -21.35 -15.76
CA GLY A 423 33.50 -20.83 -16.30
C GLY A 423 34.60 -20.78 -15.26
#